data_AF-A0A965Q3H4-F1
#
_entry.id   AF-A0A965Q3H4-F1
#
_cell.length_a   1.000
_cell.length_b   1.000
_cell.length_c   1.000
_cell.angle_alpha   90.00
_cell.angle_beta   90.00
_cell.angle_gamma   90.00
#
_symmetry.space_group_name_H-M   'P 1'
#
loop_
_entity.id
_entity.type
_entity.pdbx_description
1 polymer ?
#
loop_
_entity_poly.entity_id
_entity_poly.type
_entity_poly.pdbx_seq_one_letter_code
_entity_poly.pdbx_strand_id
1 'polypeptide(L)'
;MCMRESGESLVGNNGIEDSDNTLGIHLPAHLESAAQNLEKEVSEGVESLIQDGEFSEENVRFVKNFILPASSGALVASDELLERLRRTAQIWDVSLKPREITSHRKVLGPFIVGIKRLIYPVLSFFLEDTLRQQRDFNAAVLRCLVELAHEQQKVNPDNAE
;
A
#
# COMPACT_ATOMS: atom_id res chain seq x y z
N MET A 1 -22.24 -31.64 40.21
CA MET A 1 -23.08 -30.41 40.22
C MET A 1 -22.29 -29.36 39.45
N CYS A 2 -22.42 -29.35 38.13
CA CYS A 2 -21.66 -28.49 37.22
C CYS A 2 -22.52 -27.28 36.89
N MET A 3 -22.10 -26.10 37.31
CA MET A 3 -22.65 -24.83 36.84
C MET A 3 -21.96 -24.49 35.51
N ARG A 4 -22.77 -24.36 34.46
CA ARG A 4 -22.33 -23.98 33.12
C ARG A 4 -22.66 -22.50 32.98
N GLU A 5 -21.63 -21.67 32.94
CA GLU A 5 -21.75 -20.22 32.80
C GLU A 5 -22.33 -19.89 31.41
N SER A 6 -23.41 -19.11 31.44
CA SER A 6 -24.05 -18.52 30.28
C SER A 6 -23.17 -17.38 29.76
N GLY A 7 -22.62 -17.54 28.56
CA GLY A 7 -21.95 -16.46 27.84
C GLY A 7 -22.97 -15.44 27.36
N GLU A 8 -23.09 -14.33 28.08
CA GLU A 8 -23.75 -13.11 27.59
C GLU A 8 -22.89 -12.51 26.47
N SER A 9 -23.47 -12.50 25.27
CA SER A 9 -22.94 -11.84 24.08
C SER A 9 -23.16 -10.33 24.22
N LEU A 10 -22.13 -9.59 24.64
CA LEU A 10 -22.09 -8.13 24.52
C LEU A 10 -21.81 -7.76 23.06
N VAL A 11 -22.85 -7.79 22.23
CA VAL A 11 -22.85 -7.07 20.96
C VAL A 11 -23.01 -5.59 21.30
N GLY A 12 -21.88 -4.92 21.53
CA GLY A 12 -21.80 -3.47 21.60
C GLY A 12 -22.22 -2.88 20.27
N ASN A 13 -23.48 -2.45 20.23
CA ASN A 13 -24.07 -1.72 19.12
C ASN A 13 -23.47 -0.31 19.14
N ASN A 14 -22.27 -0.14 18.58
CA ASN A 14 -21.68 1.17 18.33
C ASN A 14 -22.48 1.81 17.20
N GLY A 15 -23.60 2.43 17.57
CA GLY A 15 -24.27 3.42 16.76
C GLY A 15 -23.27 4.54 16.50
N ILE A 16 -22.60 4.45 15.36
CA ILE A 16 -21.99 5.59 14.70
C ILE A 16 -23.18 6.46 14.34
N GLU A 17 -23.53 7.37 15.26
CA GLU A 17 -24.39 8.49 14.95
C GLU A 17 -23.67 9.26 13.86
N ASP A 18 -24.20 9.15 12.64
CA ASP A 18 -23.94 10.02 11.50
C ASP A 18 -24.15 11.45 11.97
N SER A 19 -23.08 12.01 12.55
CA SER A 19 -22.98 13.40 12.89
C SER A 19 -22.78 14.09 11.55
N ASP A 20 -23.94 14.38 10.96
CA ASP A 20 -24.20 15.22 9.80
C ASP A 20 -23.72 16.65 10.08
N ASN A 21 -22.43 16.78 10.37
CA ASN A 21 -21.71 18.04 10.39
C ASN A 21 -21.20 18.26 8.96
N THR A 22 -22.15 18.26 8.03
CA THR A 22 -22.01 18.82 6.70
C THR A 22 -21.78 20.32 6.90
N LEU A 23 -20.50 20.69 7.06
CA LEU A 23 -20.00 21.98 6.63
C LEU A 23 -20.61 22.23 5.26
N GLY A 24 -21.58 23.15 5.19
CA GLY A 24 -22.40 23.46 4.02
C GLY A 24 -21.59 24.07 2.88
N ILE A 25 -20.53 23.39 2.46
CA ILE A 25 -19.82 23.60 1.22
C ILE A 25 -20.73 22.98 0.17
N HIS A 26 -21.67 23.78 -0.33
CA HIS A 26 -22.46 23.41 -1.49
C HIS A 26 -21.49 23.17 -2.64
N LEU A 27 -21.17 21.90 -2.89
CA LEU A 27 -20.35 21.52 -4.01
C LEU A 27 -21.14 21.91 -5.27
N PRO A 28 -20.58 22.71 -6.18
CA PRO A 28 -21.33 23.15 -7.35
C PRO A 28 -21.76 21.92 -8.17
N ALA A 29 -23.01 21.90 -8.64
CA ALA A 29 -23.67 20.72 -9.25
C ALA A 29 -22.89 20.05 -10.40
N HIS A 30 -21.96 20.77 -11.05
CA HIS A 30 -21.09 20.20 -12.08
C HIS A 30 -19.96 19.31 -11.52
N LEU A 31 -19.53 19.54 -10.28
CA LEU A 31 -18.54 18.69 -9.59
C LEU A 31 -19.18 17.42 -9.04
N GLU A 32 -20.44 17.49 -8.58
CA GLU A 32 -21.18 16.30 -8.17
C GLU A 32 -21.42 15.35 -9.35
N SER A 33 -21.83 15.87 -10.50
CA SER A 33 -22.02 15.04 -11.70
C SER A 33 -20.68 14.49 -12.24
N ALA A 34 -19.60 15.26 -12.14
CA ALA A 34 -18.25 14.77 -12.48
C ALA A 34 -17.80 13.64 -11.54
N ALA A 35 -18.04 13.75 -10.23
CA ALA A 35 -17.72 12.70 -9.26
C ALA A 35 -18.52 11.42 -9.52
N GLN A 36 -19.83 11.54 -9.77
CA GLN A 36 -20.68 10.39 -10.11
C GLN A 36 -20.27 9.69 -11.40
N ASN A 37 -19.87 10.46 -12.43
CA ASN A 37 -19.38 9.89 -13.68
C ASN A 37 -18.06 9.15 -13.48
N LEU A 38 -17.16 9.70 -12.66
CA LEU A 38 -15.88 9.07 -12.33
C LEU A 38 -16.08 7.77 -11.55
N GLU A 39 -16.96 7.78 -10.55
CA GLU A 39 -17.30 6.57 -9.78
C GLU A 39 -17.87 5.48 -10.69
N LYS A 40 -18.73 5.86 -11.64
CA LYS A 40 -19.30 4.92 -12.60
C LYS A 40 -18.23 4.32 -13.52
N GLU A 41 -17.37 5.15 -14.10
CA GLU A 41 -16.29 4.70 -14.99
C GLU A 41 -15.32 3.77 -14.25
N VAL A 42 -14.96 4.09 -13.01
CA VAL A 42 -14.11 3.23 -12.17
C VAL A 42 -14.82 1.91 -11.86
N SER A 43 -16.12 1.92 -11.55
CA SER A 43 -16.87 0.69 -11.27
C SER A 43 -16.95 -0.25 -12.48
N GLU A 44 -17.22 0.28 -13.67
CA GLU A 44 -17.26 -0.48 -14.92
C GLU A 44 -15.87 -1.07 -15.26
N GLY A 45 -14.80 -0.29 -15.05
CA GLY A 45 -13.43 -0.77 -15.25
C GLY A 45 -13.04 -1.90 -14.30
N VAL A 46 -13.42 -1.80 -13.02
CA VAL A 46 -13.17 -2.86 -12.03
C VAL A 46 -13.95 -4.13 -12.38
N GLU A 47 -15.21 -4.01 -12.81
CA GLU A 47 -16.00 -5.17 -13.25
C GLU A 47 -15.40 -5.89 -14.46
N SER A 48 -14.90 -5.15 -15.45
CA SER A 48 -14.20 -5.72 -16.60
C SER A 48 -12.98 -6.55 -16.16
N LEU A 49 -12.18 -6.01 -15.23
CA LEU A 49 -10.97 -6.68 -14.75
C LEU A 49 -11.27 -7.92 -13.88
N ILE A 50 -12.42 -7.96 -13.21
CA ILE A 50 -12.91 -9.17 -12.52
C ILE A 50 -13.33 -10.23 -13.55
N GLN A 51 -14.05 -9.84 -14.61
CA GLN A 51 -14.47 -10.75 -15.68
C GLN A 51 -13.29 -11.36 -16.41
N ASP A 52 -12.23 -10.58 -16.63
CA ASP A 52 -10.98 -11.04 -17.25
C ASP A 52 -10.15 -11.95 -16.32
N GLY A 53 -10.53 -12.09 -15.05
CA GLY A 53 -9.86 -12.94 -14.07
C GLY A 53 -8.57 -12.38 -13.51
N GLU A 54 -8.27 -11.09 -13.77
CA GLU A 54 -7.10 -10.38 -13.25
C GLU A 54 -7.22 -10.13 -11.74
N PHE A 55 -8.44 -9.93 -11.22
CA PHE A 55 -8.71 -9.79 -9.79
C PHE A 55 -9.78 -10.77 -9.30
N SER A 56 -9.59 -11.30 -8.08
CA SER A 56 -10.66 -12.04 -7.41
C SER A 56 -11.69 -11.06 -6.82
N GLU A 57 -12.95 -11.47 -6.82
CA GLU A 57 -14.03 -10.71 -6.19
C GLU A 57 -13.76 -10.46 -4.69
N GLU A 58 -13.07 -11.39 -4.02
CA GLU A 58 -12.64 -11.28 -2.63
C GLU A 58 -11.65 -10.13 -2.43
N ASN A 59 -10.66 -9.97 -3.31
CA ASN A 59 -9.69 -8.88 -3.23
C ASN A 59 -10.36 -7.51 -3.43
N VAL A 60 -11.31 -7.43 -4.37
CA VAL A 60 -12.05 -6.18 -4.61
C VAL A 60 -12.91 -5.83 -3.40
N ARG A 61 -13.60 -6.81 -2.79
CA ARG A 61 -14.33 -6.59 -1.53
C ARG A 61 -13.40 -6.21 -0.39
N PHE A 62 -12.23 -6.84 -0.29
CA PHE A 62 -11.24 -6.50 0.71
C PHE A 62 -10.81 -5.05 0.58
N VAL A 63 -10.39 -4.61 -0.61
CA VAL A 63 -9.98 -3.22 -0.86
C VAL A 63 -11.11 -2.23 -0.63
N LYS A 64 -12.33 -2.55 -1.07
CA LYS A 64 -13.52 -1.70 -0.84
C LYS A 64 -13.82 -1.50 0.65
N ASN A 65 -13.62 -2.55 1.45
CA ASN A 65 -13.82 -2.52 2.89
C ASN A 65 -12.54 -2.17 3.66
N PHE A 66 -11.42 -1.95 2.95
CA PHE A 66 -10.14 -1.61 3.55
C PHE A 66 -10.20 -0.13 3.94
N ILE A 67 -10.85 0.12 5.07
CA ILE A 67 -10.77 1.38 5.77
C ILE A 67 -9.35 1.43 6.32
N LEU A 68 -8.44 2.06 5.57
CA LEU A 68 -7.24 2.59 6.18
C LEU A 68 -7.75 3.48 7.31
N PRO A 69 -7.38 3.24 8.58
CA PRO A 69 -7.60 4.22 9.61
C PRO A 69 -6.74 5.42 9.20
N ALA A 70 -7.33 6.33 8.43
CA ALA A 70 -6.76 7.61 8.18
C ALA A 70 -6.68 8.24 9.56
N SER A 71 -5.49 8.26 10.14
CA SER A 71 -5.25 8.98 11.37
C SER A 71 -5.76 10.39 11.11
N SER A 72 -6.89 10.77 11.71
CA SER A 72 -7.57 12.04 11.46
C SER A 72 -6.79 13.24 12.07
N GLY A 73 -5.49 13.06 12.28
CA GLY A 73 -4.56 14.06 12.76
C GLY A 73 -3.79 14.67 11.58
N ALA A 74 -3.56 15.98 11.66
CA ALA A 74 -2.56 16.60 10.80
C ALA A 74 -1.20 15.95 11.11
N LEU A 75 -0.55 15.40 10.07
CA LEU A 75 0.82 14.91 10.20
C LEU A 75 1.74 16.11 10.43
N VAL A 76 2.05 16.40 11.69
CA VAL A 76 3.05 17.40 12.05
C VAL A 76 4.42 16.73 11.91
N ALA A 77 4.97 16.77 10.70
CA ALA A 77 6.34 16.36 10.42
C ALA A 77 7.28 17.57 10.50
N SER A 78 8.49 17.38 11.02
CA SER A 78 9.51 18.43 10.96
C SER A 78 9.98 18.66 9.52
N ASP A 79 10.37 19.89 9.18
CA ASP A 79 10.91 20.21 7.86
C ASP A 79 12.14 19.35 7.51
N GLU A 80 12.94 19.00 8.51
CA GLU A 80 14.09 18.10 8.33
C GLU A 80 13.66 16.70 7.89
N LEU A 81 12.61 16.14 8.50
CA LEU A 81 12.09 14.83 8.14
C LEU A 81 11.46 14.85 6.74
N LEU A 82 10.72 15.90 6.39
CA LEU A 82 10.15 16.08 5.05
C LEU A 82 11.26 16.16 3.98
N GLU A 83 12.34 16.88 4.25
CA GLU A 83 13.49 16.97 3.35
C GLU A 83 14.23 15.62 3.20
N ARG A 84 14.37 14.85 4.28
CA ARG A 84 14.92 13.48 4.21
C ARG A 84 14.02 12.56 3.39
N LEU A 85 12.71 12.64 3.58
CA LEU A 85 11.73 11.85 2.83
C LEU A 85 11.78 12.19 1.34
N ARG A 86 11.86 13.48 1.00
CA ARG A 86 12.02 13.99 -0.37
C ARG A 86 13.29 13.45 -1.03
N ARG A 87 14.43 13.53 -0.35
CA ARG A 87 15.71 12.99 -0.87
C ARG A 87 15.63 11.48 -1.08
N THR A 88 15.00 10.76 -0.14
CA THR A 88 14.80 9.32 -0.24
C THR A 88 13.93 8.98 -1.45
N ALA A 89 12.80 9.67 -1.64
CA ALA A 89 11.93 9.50 -2.80
C ALA A 89 12.63 9.80 -4.13
N GLN A 90 13.54 10.78 -4.17
CA GLN A 90 14.35 11.06 -5.37
C GLN A 90 15.34 9.94 -5.72
N ILE A 91 15.82 9.19 -4.73
CA ILE A 91 16.71 8.02 -4.95
C ILE A 91 15.93 6.84 -5.57
N TRP A 92 14.61 6.79 -5.35
CA TRP A 92 13.75 5.72 -5.87
C TRP A 92 13.45 5.83 -7.37
N ASP A 93 13.54 7.03 -7.95
CA ASP A 93 13.16 7.27 -9.37
C ASP A 93 14.17 6.69 -10.39
N VAL A 94 15.06 5.81 -9.95
CA VAL A 94 15.94 5.04 -10.82
C VAL A 94 15.14 3.88 -11.41
N SER A 95 14.48 4.16 -12.53
CA SER A 95 13.72 3.21 -13.35
C SER A 95 14.57 1.98 -13.72
N LEU A 96 14.47 0.91 -12.93
CA LEU A 96 14.91 -0.42 -13.31
C LEU A 96 13.77 -1.10 -14.07
N LYS A 97 13.62 -0.79 -15.36
CA LYS A 97 12.69 -1.51 -16.23
C LYS A 97 13.18 -2.96 -16.40
N PRO A 98 12.49 -3.98 -15.88
CA PRO A 98 12.79 -5.34 -16.24
C PRO A 98 12.31 -5.53 -17.69
N ARG A 99 13.24 -5.78 -18.61
CA ARG A 99 12.88 -6.26 -19.94
C ARG A 99 12.30 -7.66 -19.77
N GLU A 100 11.06 -7.85 -20.18
CA GLU A 100 10.33 -9.11 -20.23
C GLU A 100 11.24 -10.24 -20.76
N ILE A 101 11.49 -11.28 -19.94
CA ILE A 101 12.19 -12.49 -20.38
C ILE A 101 11.17 -13.63 -20.41
N THR A 102 10.41 -13.71 -21.49
CA THR A 102 9.51 -14.83 -21.79
C THR A 102 10.30 -15.93 -22.51
N SER A 103 10.92 -16.85 -21.77
CA SER A 103 11.56 -18.03 -22.38
C SER A 103 10.58 -19.20 -22.47
N HIS A 104 10.11 -19.50 -23.68
CA HIS A 104 9.33 -20.71 -23.98
C HIS A 104 10.11 -21.99 -23.61
N ARG A 105 9.70 -22.62 -22.49
CA ARG A 105 10.03 -24.01 -22.07
C ARG A 105 9.55 -24.97 -23.17
N LYS A 106 10.35 -25.90 -23.70
CA LYS A 106 10.75 -27.17 -23.06
C LYS A 106 12.07 -27.77 -23.61
N VAL A 107 12.66 -27.20 -24.66
CA VAL A 107 13.87 -27.75 -25.33
C VAL A 107 15.14 -27.00 -24.93
N LEU A 108 15.03 -25.73 -24.56
CA LEU A 108 16.15 -24.87 -24.18
C LEU A 108 16.66 -25.09 -22.75
N GLY A 109 16.08 -26.00 -21.97
CA GLY A 109 16.36 -26.17 -20.53
C GLY A 109 17.85 -26.34 -20.20
N PRO A 110 18.58 -27.31 -20.80
CA PRO A 110 20.00 -27.52 -20.50
C PRO A 110 20.88 -26.37 -20.98
N PHE A 111 20.56 -25.79 -22.14
CA PHE A 111 21.31 -24.67 -22.73
C PHE A 111 21.13 -23.37 -21.92
N ILE A 112 19.90 -23.08 -21.48
CA ILE A 112 19.60 -21.98 -20.57
C ILE A 112 20.30 -22.17 -19.24
N VAL A 113 20.40 -23.38 -18.69
CA VAL A 113 21.13 -23.63 -17.44
C VAL A 113 22.63 -23.35 -17.62
N GLY A 114 23.21 -23.75 -18.76
CA GLY A 114 24.60 -23.44 -19.10
C GLY A 114 24.86 -21.93 -19.25
N ILE A 115 24.01 -21.25 -20.03
CA ILE A 115 24.08 -19.80 -20.22
C ILE A 115 23.82 -19.06 -18.90
N LYS A 116 22.83 -19.47 -18.10
CA LYS A 116 22.57 -18.87 -16.78
C LYS A 116 23.80 -19.00 -15.89
N ARG A 117 24.49 -20.15 -15.85
CA ARG A 117 25.72 -20.28 -15.06
C ARG A 117 26.84 -19.34 -15.50
N LEU A 118 26.94 -19.07 -16.80
CA LEU A 118 27.92 -18.12 -17.33
C LEU A 118 27.52 -16.67 -17.06
N ILE A 119 26.23 -16.36 -17.19
CA ILE A 119 25.68 -15.02 -17.02
C ILE A 119 25.55 -14.64 -15.55
N TYR A 120 25.28 -15.58 -14.64
CA TYR A 120 25.06 -15.32 -13.22
C TYR A 120 26.19 -14.53 -12.55
N PRO A 121 27.49 -14.84 -12.71
CA PRO A 121 28.57 -14.05 -12.11
C PRO A 121 28.67 -12.64 -12.71
N VAL A 122 28.35 -12.48 -14.00
CA VAL A 122 28.32 -11.18 -14.66
C VAL A 122 27.13 -10.37 -14.15
N LEU A 123 25.95 -10.98 -14.09
CA LEU A 123 24.75 -10.36 -13.57
C LEU A 123 24.91 -10.01 -12.10
N SER A 124 25.46 -10.90 -11.26
CA SER A 124 25.66 -10.63 -9.84
C SER A 124 26.56 -9.44 -9.61
N PHE A 125 27.60 -9.26 -10.43
CA PHE A 125 28.47 -8.09 -10.37
C PHE A 125 27.71 -6.80 -10.69
N PHE A 126 26.84 -6.80 -11.72
CA PHE A 126 26.04 -5.61 -12.06
C PHE A 126 24.84 -5.38 -11.13
N LEU A 127 24.27 -6.44 -10.56
CA LEU A 127 23.15 -6.35 -9.63
C LEU A 127 23.58 -6.02 -8.20
N GLU A 128 24.84 -6.27 -7.82
CA GLU A 128 25.31 -6.01 -6.45
C GLU A 128 25.12 -4.55 -6.06
N ASP A 129 25.48 -3.61 -6.94
CA ASP A 129 25.27 -2.17 -6.71
C ASP A 129 23.78 -1.82 -6.62
N THR A 130 22.95 -2.43 -7.48
CA THR A 130 21.50 -2.22 -7.49
C THR A 130 20.84 -2.73 -6.21
N LEU A 131 21.20 -3.95 -5.79
CA LEU A 131 20.67 -4.58 -4.57
C LEU A 131 21.13 -3.82 -3.33
N ARG A 132 22.37 -3.33 -3.34
CA ARG A 132 22.88 -2.46 -2.28
C ARG A 132 22.10 -1.15 -2.21
N GLN A 133 21.83 -0.52 -3.34
CA GLN A 133 21.02 0.70 -3.42
C GLN A 133 19.59 0.48 -2.91
N GLN A 134 18.93 -0.61 -3.32
CA GLN A 134 17.59 -0.96 -2.83
C GLN A 134 17.58 -1.22 -1.31
N ARG A 135 18.59 -1.94 -0.80
CA ARG A 135 18.72 -2.19 0.65
C ARG A 135 18.93 -0.88 1.42
N ASP A 136 19.79 -0.01 0.92
CA ASP A 136 20.10 1.27 1.56
C ASP A 136 18.88 2.21 1.51
N PHE A 137 18.12 2.20 0.42
CA PHE A 137 16.83 2.90 0.31
C PHE A 137 15.80 2.36 1.32
N ASN A 138 15.59 1.04 1.35
CA ASN A 138 14.63 0.42 2.29
C ASN A 138 15.01 0.72 3.75
N ALA A 139 16.32 0.71 4.07
CA ALA A 139 16.81 1.10 5.38
C ALA A 139 16.53 2.58 5.68
N ALA A 140 16.68 3.48 4.71
CA ALA A 140 16.36 4.90 4.87
C ALA A 140 14.86 5.13 5.11
N VAL A 141 13.99 4.47 4.34
CA VAL A 141 12.53 4.53 4.53
C VAL A 141 12.13 4.02 5.92
N LEU A 142 12.69 2.88 6.34
CA LEU A 142 12.37 2.31 7.66
C LEU A 142 12.80 3.24 8.80
N ARG A 143 13.95 3.90 8.68
CA ARG A 143 14.40 4.91 9.65
C ARG A 143 13.43 6.09 9.73
N CYS A 144 13.01 6.63 8.59
CA CYS A 144 12.01 7.71 8.54
C CYS A 144 10.68 7.28 9.17
N LEU A 145 10.23 6.05 8.92
CA LEU A 145 8.99 5.52 9.52
C LEU A 145 9.10 5.36 11.03
N VAL A 146 10.23 4.87 11.54
CA VAL A 146 10.47 4.75 12.98
C VAL A 146 10.55 6.13 13.64
N GLU A 147 11.22 7.10 13.02
CA GLU A 147 11.26 8.49 13.49
C GLU A 147 9.84 9.09 13.56
N LEU A 148 9.03 8.90 12.51
CA LEU A 148 7.62 9.32 12.49
C LEU A 148 6.78 8.66 13.58
N ALA A 149 6.94 7.35 13.77
CA ALA A 149 6.22 6.61 14.81
C ALA A 149 6.59 7.11 16.21
N HIS A 150 7.87 7.38 16.46
CA HIS A 150 8.34 7.96 17.72
C HIS A 150 7.80 9.38 17.95
N GLU A 151 7.79 10.23 16.93
CA GLU A 151 7.22 11.58 17.05
C GLU A 151 5.69 11.54 17.29
N GLN A 152 4.97 10.65 16.62
CA GLN A 152 3.55 10.43 16.87
C GLN A 152 3.27 9.95 18.30
N GLN A 153 4.07 9.04 18.83
CA GLN A 153 3.95 8.55 20.20
C GLN A 153 4.19 9.65 21.25
N LYS A 154 5.09 10.61 20.97
CA LYS A 154 5.30 11.79 21.84
C LYS A 154 4.09 12.72 21.85
N VAL A 155 3.44 12.90 20.70
CA VAL A 155 2.27 13.77 20.56
C VAL A 155 1.02 13.16 21.20
N ASN A 156 0.89 11.84 21.18
CA ASN A 156 -0.29 11.15 21.71
C ASN A 156 0.11 9.98 22.65
N PRO A 157 0.52 10.28 23.91
CA PRO A 157 0.97 9.26 24.86
C PRO A 157 -0.15 8.29 25.28
N ASP A 158 -1.42 8.70 25.12
CA ASP A 158 -2.59 7.94 25.55
C ASP A 158 -2.90 6.72 24.64
N ASN A 159 -2.28 6.64 23.46
CA ASN A 159 -2.41 5.50 22.53
C ASN A 159 -1.35 4.40 22.74
N ALA A 160 -0.53 4.48 23.80
CA ALA A 160 0.60 3.58 24.02
C ALA A 160 0.30 2.39 24.95
N GLU A 161 -0.93 2.25 25.44
CA GLU A 161 -1.44 1.07 26.18
C GLU A 161 -2.20 0.11 25.26
#